data_AF-A0A165Z5T0-F1
#
_entry.id   AF-A0A165Z5T0-F1
#
_cell.length_a   1.000
_cell.length_b   1.000
_cell.length_c   1.000
_cell.angle_alpha   90.00
_cell.angle_beta   90.00
_cell.angle_gamma   90.00
#
_symmetry.space_group_name_H-M   'P 1'
#
loop_
_entity.id
_entity.type
_entity.pdbx_description
1 polymer ?
#
loop_
_entity_poly.entity_id
_entity_poly.type
_entity_poly.pdbx_seq_one_letter_code
_entity_poly.pdbx_strand_id
1 'polypeptide(L)'
;IYLVEPRRVSTAVLKFSGTLGVRNGIDKRTATISAFSHFVVGSTACNYMFADIQGSTGRDANDPAKNILTLFDPMTHTPDGKSGLGDHGRQGFENFLENHQCNTICMALDLPSISDMRDTLD
;
A
#
# COMPACT_ATOMS: atom_id res chain seq x y z
N ILE A 1 24.70 -1.58 -13.01
CA ILE A 1 24.41 -2.02 -11.62
C ILE A 1 23.06 -2.72 -11.67
N TYR A 2 22.92 -3.89 -11.05
CA TYR A 2 21.66 -4.65 -11.00
C TYR A 2 21.19 -4.80 -9.56
N LEU A 3 19.87 -4.77 -9.35
CA LEU A 3 19.25 -5.16 -8.09
C LEU A 3 18.89 -6.63 -8.15
N VAL A 4 19.07 -7.34 -7.03
CA VAL A 4 18.76 -8.77 -6.90
C VAL A 4 17.94 -8.99 -5.63
N GLU A 5 16.97 -9.88 -5.71
CA GLU A 5 16.11 -10.27 -4.58
C GLU A 5 15.97 -11.80 -4.52
N PRO A 6 15.58 -12.37 -3.36
CA PRO A 6 15.34 -13.80 -3.24
C PRO A 6 14.31 -14.30 -4.26
N ARG A 7 14.62 -15.42 -4.92
CA ARG A 7 13.72 -16.04 -5.89
C ARG A 7 12.45 -16.53 -5.18
N ARG A 8 11.29 -16.00 -5.58
CA ARG A 8 9.97 -16.48 -5.14
C ARG A 8 9.65 -17.82 -5.80
N VAL A 9 9.06 -18.74 -5.02
CA VAL A 9 8.63 -20.06 -5.50
C VAL A 9 7.43 -19.94 -6.44
N SER A 10 6.49 -19.03 -6.14
CA SER A 10 5.34 -18.72 -6.98
C SER A 10 5.64 -17.54 -7.89
N THR A 11 5.22 -17.63 -9.15
CA THR A 11 5.22 -16.54 -10.12
C THR A 11 3.87 -15.83 -10.22
N ALA A 12 2.84 -16.31 -9.51
CA ALA A 12 1.53 -15.68 -9.50
C ALA A 12 1.57 -14.36 -8.72
N VAL A 13 1.19 -13.28 -9.40
CA VAL A 13 1.17 -11.93 -8.82
C VAL A 13 -0.25 -11.54 -8.45
N LEU A 14 -0.43 -11.08 -7.21
CA LEU A 14 -1.65 -10.47 -6.73
C LEU A 14 -1.42 -8.96 -6.67
N LYS A 15 -2.27 -8.20 -7.37
CA LYS A 15 -2.23 -6.74 -7.37
C LYS A 15 -3.28 -6.16 -6.43
N PHE A 16 -2.84 -5.30 -5.52
CA PHE A 16 -3.67 -4.67 -4.47
C PHE A 16 -3.85 -3.18 -4.68
N SER A 17 -2.95 -2.51 -5.39
CA SER A 17 -3.18 -1.15 -5.91
C SER A 17 -2.42 -0.96 -7.21
N GLY A 18 -2.81 0.05 -7.98
CA GLY A 18 -1.99 0.58 -9.07
C GLY A 18 -1.16 1.76 -8.56
N THR A 19 -0.39 2.36 -9.46
CA THR A 19 0.31 3.61 -9.18
C THR A 19 -0.67 4.76 -8.95
N LEU A 20 -1.68 4.89 -9.82
CA LEU A 20 -2.88 5.69 -9.58
C LEU A 20 -4.07 4.74 -9.51
N GLY A 21 -4.66 4.59 -8.34
CA GLY A 21 -5.80 3.72 -8.12
C GLY A 21 -5.64 2.80 -6.91
N VAL A 22 -6.63 2.84 -6.03
CA VAL A 22 -6.74 1.96 -4.87
C VAL A 22 -7.72 0.83 -5.15
N ARG A 23 -7.46 -0.35 -4.59
CA ARG A 23 -8.42 -1.45 -4.61
C ARG A 23 -9.15 -1.50 -3.27
N ASN A 24 -10.47 -1.39 -3.33
CA ASN A 24 -11.34 -1.68 -2.21
C ASN A 24 -11.77 -3.15 -2.29
N GLY A 25 -11.48 -3.92 -1.23
CA GLY A 25 -11.82 -5.34 -1.17
C GLY A 25 -12.35 -5.72 0.20
N ILE A 26 -13.35 -6.60 0.21
CA ILE A 26 -13.97 -7.12 1.43
C ILE A 26 -13.20 -8.30 2.04
N ASP A 27 -12.33 -8.94 1.26
CA ASP A 27 -11.52 -10.02 1.78
C ASP A 27 -10.45 -9.48 2.72
N LYS A 28 -10.14 -10.26 3.76
CA LYS A 28 -9.21 -9.83 4.81
C LYS A 28 -7.85 -9.42 4.27
N ARG A 29 -7.36 -10.04 3.20
CA ARG A 29 -6.04 -9.74 2.62
C ARG A 29 -6.04 -8.38 1.96
N THR A 30 -6.98 -8.11 1.05
CA THR A 30 -7.09 -6.80 0.40
C THR A 30 -7.39 -5.70 1.42
N ALA A 31 -8.26 -5.97 2.41
CA ALA A 31 -8.53 -5.04 3.49
C ALA A 31 -7.28 -4.69 4.30
N THR A 32 -6.45 -5.68 4.66
CA THR A 32 -5.19 -5.43 5.39
C THR A 32 -4.24 -4.59 4.56
N ILE A 33 -4.07 -4.88 3.27
CA ILE A 33 -3.14 -4.15 2.41
C ILE A 33 -3.62 -2.72 2.15
N SER A 34 -4.91 -2.52 1.92
CA SER A 34 -5.50 -1.18 1.75
C SER A 34 -5.35 -0.35 3.04
N ALA A 35 -5.60 -0.96 4.20
CA ALA A 35 -5.39 -0.32 5.51
C ALA A 35 -3.91 -0.02 5.79
N PHE A 36 -2.98 -0.83 5.27
CA PHE A 36 -1.55 -0.58 5.41
C PHE A 36 -1.11 0.69 4.65
N SER A 37 -1.58 0.90 3.42
CA SER A 37 -1.36 2.18 2.71
C SER A 37 -1.92 3.36 3.50
N HIS A 38 -3.16 3.24 3.99
CA HIS A 38 -3.81 4.29 4.83
C HIS A 38 -2.99 4.59 6.08
N PHE A 39 -2.56 3.55 6.79
CA PHE A 39 -1.72 3.70 7.99
C PHE A 39 -0.44 4.48 7.68
N VAL A 40 0.22 4.23 6.56
CA VAL A 40 1.45 4.96 6.18
C VAL A 40 1.14 6.43 5.89
N VAL A 41 0.06 6.76 5.18
CA VAL A 41 -0.35 8.15 4.96
C VAL A 41 -0.58 8.87 6.28
N GLY A 42 -1.37 8.27 7.18
CA GLY A 42 -1.70 8.86 8.48
C GLY A 42 -0.48 8.99 9.39
N SER A 43 0.32 7.93 9.53
CA SER A 43 1.48 7.89 10.43
C SER A 43 2.64 8.77 9.98
N THR A 44 2.71 9.12 8.69
CA THR A 44 3.74 10.01 8.15
C THR A 44 3.25 11.44 7.95
N ALA A 45 2.05 11.79 8.42
CA ALA A 45 1.42 13.09 8.19
C ALA A 45 1.44 13.47 6.69
N CYS A 46 0.98 12.55 5.84
CA CYS A 46 0.94 12.69 4.38
C CYS A 46 2.31 12.91 3.70
N ASN A 47 3.43 12.55 4.32
CA ASN A 47 4.75 12.63 3.67
C ASN A 47 5.06 11.41 2.79
N TYR A 48 4.48 10.25 3.09
CA TYR A 48 4.65 9.04 2.29
C TYR A 48 3.32 8.31 2.12
N MET A 49 3.18 7.68 0.96
CA MET A 49 2.12 6.71 0.70
C MET A 49 2.67 5.54 -0.12
N PHE A 50 2.35 4.30 0.26
CA PHE A 50 2.61 3.16 -0.61
C PHE A 50 1.55 3.05 -1.71
N ALA A 51 2.03 2.87 -2.94
CA ALA A 51 1.25 2.67 -4.15
C ALA A 51 1.78 1.44 -4.92
N ASP A 52 1.07 1.04 -5.97
CA ASP A 52 1.38 -0.13 -6.80
C ASP A 52 1.69 -1.41 -6.00
N ILE A 53 0.99 -1.61 -4.88
CA ILE A 53 1.27 -2.73 -3.99
C ILE A 53 0.86 -4.03 -4.67
N GLN A 54 1.82 -4.93 -4.78
CA GLN A 54 1.65 -6.26 -5.32
C GLN A 54 2.45 -7.28 -4.52
N GLY A 55 2.07 -8.55 -4.64
CA GLY A 55 2.74 -9.61 -3.90
C GLY A 55 2.39 -11.01 -4.37
N SER A 56 3.04 -12.00 -3.75
CA SER A 56 2.81 -13.42 -4.00
C SER A 56 2.67 -14.16 -2.68
N THR A 57 1.79 -15.15 -2.65
CA THR A 57 1.66 -16.04 -1.50
C THR A 57 2.73 -17.12 -1.52
N GLY A 58 3.28 -17.42 -0.36
CA GLY A 58 4.25 -18.49 -0.15
C GLY A 58 4.11 -19.12 1.22
N ARG A 59 5.09 -19.96 1.57
CA ARG A 59 5.25 -20.49 2.92
C ARG A 59 6.39 -19.75 3.61
N ASP A 60 6.27 -19.58 4.92
CA ASP A 60 7.37 -19.06 5.72
C ASP A 60 8.56 -20.03 5.64
N ALA A 61 9.77 -19.49 5.50
CA ALA A 61 10.98 -20.29 5.37
C ALA A 61 11.35 -21.00 6.69
N ASN A 62 10.97 -20.42 7.83
CA ASN A 62 11.23 -20.96 9.17
C ASN A 62 10.05 -21.77 9.70
N ASP A 63 8.83 -21.54 9.18
CA ASP A 63 7.63 -22.30 9.53
C ASP A 63 6.79 -22.63 8.28
N PRO A 64 7.04 -23.78 7.62
CA PRO A 64 6.31 -24.17 6.41
C PRO A 64 4.79 -24.29 6.58
N ALA A 65 4.27 -24.40 7.81
CA ALA A 65 2.83 -24.42 8.06
C ALA A 65 2.18 -23.04 7.88
N LYS A 66 2.96 -21.96 8.05
CA LYS A 66 2.49 -20.57 7.96
C LYS A 66 2.45 -20.08 6.51
N ASN A 67 1.29 -19.58 6.09
CA ASN A 67 1.15 -18.87 4.83
C ASN A 67 1.63 -17.42 4.99
N ILE A 68 2.47 -16.96 4.07
CA ILE A 68 2.96 -15.58 4.02
C ILE A 68 2.53 -14.92 2.71
N LEU A 69 2.31 -13.61 2.76
CA LEU A 69 2.21 -12.76 1.59
C LEU A 69 3.47 -11.90 1.54
N THR A 70 4.33 -12.14 0.55
CA THR A 70 5.50 -11.30 0.32
C THR A 70 5.12 -10.22 -0.68
N LEU A 71 5.19 -8.96 -0.23
CA LEU A 71 5.05 -7.79 -1.10
C LEU A 71 6.41 -7.50 -1.76
N PHE A 72 6.37 -7.03 -2.99
CA PHE A 72 7.56 -6.66 -3.76
C PHE A 72 7.23 -5.53 -4.73
N ASP A 73 8.28 -4.86 -5.20
CA ASP A 73 8.21 -3.71 -6.11
C ASP A 73 7.19 -2.63 -5.68
N PRO A 74 7.13 -2.21 -4.40
CA PRO A 74 6.23 -1.12 -4.03
C PRO A 74 6.69 0.18 -4.69
N MET A 75 5.73 0.96 -5.17
CA MET A 75 5.95 2.36 -5.49
C MET A 75 5.55 3.22 -4.28
N THR A 76 5.99 4.48 -4.29
CA THR A 76 5.58 5.43 -3.25
C THR A 76 5.18 6.75 -3.86
N HIS A 77 4.33 7.49 -3.15
CA HIS A 77 4.13 8.90 -3.40
C HIS A 77 4.69 9.73 -2.27
N THR A 78 5.32 10.84 -2.63
CA THR A 78 5.75 11.91 -1.72
C THR A 78 5.10 13.22 -2.17
N PRO A 79 4.82 14.21 -1.31
CA PRO A 79 4.15 15.43 -1.74
C PRO A 79 4.83 16.13 -2.92
N ASP A 80 6.16 16.08 -2.99
CA ASP A 80 6.97 16.73 -4.03
C ASP A 80 7.35 15.83 -5.21
N GLY A 81 6.88 14.58 -5.23
CA GLY A 81 7.06 13.68 -6.37
C GLY A 81 8.48 13.12 -6.52
N LYS A 82 9.26 13.01 -5.44
CA LYS A 82 10.70 12.70 -5.48
C LYS A 82 11.10 11.33 -4.98
N SER A 83 10.17 10.41 -4.72
CA SER A 83 10.54 9.06 -4.27
C SER A 83 11.00 8.13 -5.40
N GLY A 84 10.79 8.52 -6.66
CA GLY A 84 11.31 7.82 -7.84
C GLY A 84 10.25 7.55 -8.90
N LEU A 85 10.44 6.44 -9.63
CA LEU A 85 9.56 6.08 -10.74
C LEU A 85 8.14 5.77 -10.24
N GLY A 86 7.16 6.35 -10.92
CA GLY A 86 5.75 6.22 -10.55
C GLY A 86 5.34 7.08 -9.36
N ASP A 87 6.18 7.98 -8.86
CA ASP A 87 5.73 8.99 -7.89
C ASP A 87 4.91 10.07 -8.62
N HIS A 88 3.62 10.16 -8.31
CA HIS A 88 2.71 11.17 -8.87
C HIS A 88 2.55 12.39 -7.97
N GLY A 89 3.37 12.53 -6.93
CA GLY A 89 3.30 13.70 -6.07
C GLY A 89 1.98 13.76 -5.29
N ARG A 90 1.54 14.99 -5.05
CA ARG A 90 0.23 15.32 -4.51
C ARG A 90 -0.95 14.66 -5.25
N GLN A 91 -0.90 14.51 -6.58
CA GLN A 91 -1.96 13.86 -7.36
C GLN A 91 -2.20 12.42 -6.89
N GLY A 92 -1.13 11.73 -6.51
CA GLY A 92 -1.20 10.38 -5.96
C GLY A 92 -2.00 10.32 -4.65
N PHE A 93 -1.72 11.25 -3.73
CA PHE A 93 -2.48 11.38 -2.48
C PHE A 93 -3.93 11.75 -2.73
N GLU A 94 -4.19 12.72 -3.61
CA GLU A 94 -5.56 13.13 -3.97
C GLU A 94 -6.37 11.95 -4.53
N ASN A 95 -5.77 11.15 -5.43
CA ASN A 95 -6.39 9.94 -5.94
C ASN A 95 -6.71 8.93 -4.83
N PHE A 96 -5.82 8.74 -3.88
CA PHE A 96 -6.06 7.88 -2.72
C PHE A 96 -7.21 8.42 -1.86
N LEU A 97 -7.21 9.70 -1.52
CA LEU A 97 -8.22 10.33 -0.67
C LEU A 97 -9.62 10.35 -1.31
N GLU A 98 -9.70 10.40 -2.65
CA GLU A 98 -10.95 10.31 -3.39
C GLU A 98 -11.52 8.89 -3.44
N ASN A 99 -10.66 7.88 -3.53
CA ASN A 99 -11.09 6.52 -3.89
C ASN A 99 -10.97 5.50 -2.74
N HIS A 100 -10.21 5.80 -1.68
CA HIS A 100 -10.05 4.90 -0.55
C HIS A 100 -11.34 4.80 0.26
N GLN A 101 -11.77 3.57 0.51
CA GLN A 101 -12.88 3.30 1.43
C GLN A 101 -12.30 2.64 2.68
N CYS A 102 -12.37 3.36 3.81
CA CYS A 102 -11.97 2.81 5.11
C CYS A 102 -12.70 1.49 5.35
N ASN A 103 -11.94 0.46 5.69
CA ASN A 103 -12.48 -0.86 5.98
C ASN A 103 -12.41 -1.17 7.49
N THR A 104 -12.82 -2.38 7.86
CA THR A 104 -12.86 -2.81 9.27
C THR A 104 -11.51 -2.74 9.97
N ILE A 105 -10.40 -2.89 9.25
CA ILE A 105 -9.04 -2.78 9.79
C ILE A 105 -8.65 -1.32 9.97
N CYS A 106 -8.98 -0.43 9.02
CA CYS A 106 -8.77 1.02 9.18
C CYS A 106 -9.47 1.53 10.45
N MET A 107 -10.73 1.12 10.64
CA MET A 107 -11.52 1.50 11.82
C MET A 107 -10.98 0.89 13.12
N ALA A 108 -10.57 -0.39 13.09
CA ALA A 108 -10.01 -1.05 14.27
C ALA A 108 -8.66 -0.48 14.71
N LEU A 109 -7.89 0.10 13.78
CA LEU A 109 -6.63 0.77 14.05
C LEU A 109 -6.79 2.27 14.37
N ASP A 110 -8.03 2.78 14.37
CA ASP A 110 -8.35 4.21 14.59
C ASP A 110 -7.54 5.14 13.67
N LEU A 111 -7.45 4.78 12.38
CA LEU A 111 -6.67 5.54 11.41
C LEU A 111 -7.34 6.90 11.10
N PRO A 112 -6.54 7.96 10.83
CA PRO A 112 -7.05 9.30 10.54
C PRO A 112 -8.11 9.30 9.45
N SER A 113 -9.13 10.15 9.58
CA SER A 113 -10.17 10.24 8.59
C SER A 113 -9.65 10.83 7.27
N ILE A 114 -10.38 10.61 6.17
CA ILE A 114 -10.04 11.22 4.87
C ILE A 114 -10.02 12.75 4.97
N SER A 115 -10.88 13.36 5.80
CA SER A 115 -10.86 14.81 6.04
C SER A 115 -9.58 15.26 6.73
N ASP A 116 -9.15 14.57 7.80
CA ASP A 116 -7.93 14.95 8.53
C ASP A 116 -6.70 14.90 7.61
N MET A 117 -6.64 13.89 6.74
CA MET A 117 -5.54 13.75 5.77
C MET A 117 -5.61 14.79 4.65
N ARG A 118 -6.80 15.22 4.22
CA ARG A 118 -6.94 16.34 3.27
C ARG A 118 -6.41 17.64 3.88
N ASP A 119 -6.83 17.94 5.10
CA ASP A 119 -6.39 19.14 5.82
C ASP A 119 -4.87 19.15 6.07
N THR A 120 -4.25 17.97 6.18
CA THR A 120 -2.80 17.83 6.34
C THR A 120 -2.03 18.07 5.02
N LEU A 121 -2.66 17.86 3.86
CA LEU A 121 -2.03 17.98 2.55
C LEU A 121 -2.12 19.42 1.97
N ASP A 122 -3.05 20.23 2.49
CA ASP A 122 -3.25 21.64 2.15
C ASP A 122 -2.23 22.58 2.82
#